data_AF-A0A2B9QEV5-F1
#
_entry.id   AF-A0A2B9QEV5-F1
#
_cell.length_a   1.000
_cell.length_b   1.000
_cell.length_c   1.000
_cell.angle_alpha   90.00
_cell.angle_beta   90.00
_cell.angle_gamma   90.00
#
_symmetry.space_group_name_H-M   'P 1'
#
loop_
_entity.id
_entity.type
_entity.pdbx_description
1 polymer ?
#
loop_
_entity_poly.entity_id
_entity_poly.type
_entity_poly.pdbx_seq_one_letter_code
_entity_poly.pdbx_strand_id
1 'polypeptide(L)'
;MWEETGYKVKIIEKLCEKKGITYGVPVHVHYYIVKLIGGNMKVQDPDELIHEIAWKGIDEVKELSLSFPEDQELLNKYINKKASV
;
A
#
# COMPACT_ATOMS: atom_id res chain seq x y z
N MET A 1 1.82 8.53 -3.18
CA MET A 1 2.65 7.72 -4.09
C MET A 1 3.79 8.52 -4.69
N TRP A 2 3.56 9.67 -5.35
CA TRP A 2 4.66 10.44 -5.94
C TRP A 2 5.71 10.85 -4.90
N GLU A 3 5.29 11.51 -3.81
CA GLU A 3 6.16 11.99 -2.73
C GLU A 3 7.12 10.91 -2.23
N GLU A 4 6.61 9.75 -1.80
CA GLU A 4 7.45 8.66 -1.29
C GLU A 4 8.20 7.84 -2.35
N THR A 5 7.51 7.44 -3.44
CA THR A 5 7.95 6.34 -4.31
C THR A 5 8.37 6.76 -5.72
N GLY A 6 8.12 8.02 -6.09
CA GLY A 6 8.34 8.52 -7.46
C GLY A 6 7.32 8.05 -8.49
N TYR A 7 6.29 7.30 -8.09
CA TYR A 7 5.23 6.84 -9.00
C TYR A 7 4.06 7.81 -9.14
N LYS A 8 3.65 8.02 -10.39
CA LYS A 8 2.39 8.70 -10.72
C LYS A 8 1.31 7.64 -10.91
N VAL A 9 0.22 7.81 -10.17
CA VAL A 9 -0.89 6.85 -10.18
C VAL A 9 -2.22 7.54 -10.44
N LYS A 10 -3.16 6.80 -11.03
CA LYS A 10 -4.57 7.17 -11.15
C LYS A 10 -5.39 6.26 -10.24
N ILE A 11 -6.28 6.84 -9.43
CA ILE A 11 -7.26 6.09 -8.64
C ILE A 11 -8.26 5.44 -9.59
N ILE A 12 -8.47 4.14 -9.43
CA ILE A 12 -9.42 3.35 -10.22
C ILE A 12 -10.70 3.14 -9.43
N GLU A 13 -10.59 2.68 -8.19
CA GLU A 13 -11.74 2.42 -7.33
C GLU A 13 -11.37 2.60 -5.86
N LYS A 14 -12.38 2.94 -5.05
CA LYS A 14 -12.30 2.90 -3.59
C LYS A 14 -12.62 1.50 -3.12
N LEU A 15 -11.77 0.95 -2.27
CA LEU A 15 -11.81 -0.44 -1.89
C LEU A 15 -12.66 -0.67 -0.63
N CYS A 16 -12.23 -0.05 0.46
CA CYS A 16 -12.90 -0.13 1.75
C CYS A 16 -12.37 0.98 2.67
N GLU A 17 -12.94 1.03 3.87
CA GLU A 17 -12.52 1.93 4.94
C GLU A 17 -12.31 1.13 6.22
N LYS A 18 -11.41 1.62 7.05
CA LYS A 18 -11.12 1.07 8.37
C LYS A 18 -11.13 2.20 9.38
N LYS A 19 -11.84 2.01 10.49
CA LYS A 19 -11.82 2.93 11.64
C LYS A 19 -11.22 2.19 12.82
N GLY A 20 -10.37 2.85 13.58
CA GLY A 20 -9.70 2.23 14.72
C GLY A 20 -8.93 3.23 15.55
N ILE A 21 -8.14 2.70 16.48
CA ILE A 21 -7.22 3.47 17.31
C ILE A 21 -5.81 2.94 17.01
N THR A 22 -4.92 3.83 16.61
CA THR A 22 -3.52 3.54 16.31
C THR A 22 -2.65 4.42 17.19
N TYR A 23 -1.78 3.82 18.01
CA TYR A 23 -0.96 4.53 19.00
C TYR A 23 -1.75 5.51 19.90
N GLY A 24 -2.98 5.14 20.29
CA GLY A 24 -3.85 5.96 21.13
C GLY A 24 -4.61 7.06 20.39
N VAL A 25 -4.44 7.17 19.07
CA VAL A 25 -5.10 8.19 18.23
C VAL A 25 -6.21 7.55 17.40
N PRO A 26 -7.44 8.11 17.38
CA PRO A 26 -8.49 7.63 16.49
C PRO A 26 -8.13 7.92 15.04
N VAL A 27 -8.13 6.88 14.22
CA VAL A 27 -7.78 6.95 12.79
C VAL A 27 -8.92 6.44 11.91
N HIS A 28 -9.03 7.02 10.72
CA HIS A 28 -9.93 6.58 9.66
C HIS A 28 -9.13 6.42 8.37
N VAL A 29 -8.88 5.18 7.98
CA VAL A 29 -8.06 4.81 6.84
C VAL A 29 -8.95 4.48 5.64
N HIS A 30 -8.59 5.00 4.47
CA HIS A 30 -9.28 4.74 3.21
C HIS A 30 -8.34 4.01 2.24
N TYR A 31 -8.76 2.84 1.75
CA TYR A 31 -7.99 2.05 0.79
C TYR A 31 -8.51 2.27 -0.64
N TYR A 32 -7.59 2.36 -1.59
CA TYR A 32 -7.89 2.59 -3.00
C TYR A 32 -7.08 1.63 -3.88
N ILE A 33 -7.70 1.15 -4.96
CA ILE A 33 -6.98 0.49 -6.04
C ILE A 33 -6.56 1.58 -7.04
N VAL A 34 -5.29 1.54 -7.42
CA VAL A 34 -4.69 2.51 -8.31
C VAL A 34 -4.04 1.81 -9.51
N LYS A 35 -3.85 2.56 -10.59
CA LYS A 35 -3.09 2.15 -11.77
C LYS A 35 -1.88 3.07 -11.92
N LEU A 36 -0.69 2.50 -12.14
CA LEU A 36 0.46 3.29 -12.57
C LEU A 36 0.19 3.93 -13.93
N ILE A 37 0.46 5.22 -14.02
CA ILE A 37 0.34 5.99 -15.28
C ILE A 37 1.65 6.66 -15.68
N GLY A 38 2.71 6.52 -14.86
CA GLY A 38 4.04 7.03 -15.15
C GLY A 38 4.89 7.17 -13.88
N GLY A 39 6.01 7.89 -14.01
CA GLY A 39 7.02 7.94 -12.96
C GLY A 39 7.91 6.70 -12.97
N ASN A 40 8.92 6.71 -12.11
CA ASN A 40 9.87 5.62 -11.95
C ASN A 40 10.14 5.42 -10.46
N MET A 41 10.51 4.20 -10.09
CA MET A 41 10.90 3.88 -8.71
C MET A 41 12.03 4.80 -8.27
N LYS A 42 11.76 5.67 -7.31
CA LYS A 42 12.76 6.52 -6.68
C LYS A 42 12.29 6.81 -5.27
N VAL A 43 13.10 6.50 -4.26
CA VAL A 43 12.88 7.03 -2.93
C VAL A 43 13.10 8.53 -3.01
N GLN A 44 12.05 9.30 -2.78
CA GLN A 44 12.09 10.77 -2.77
C GLN A 44 11.33 11.32 -1.56
N ASP A 45 11.46 10.58 -0.46
CA ASP A 45 10.89 10.85 0.83
C ASP A 45 11.67 11.95 1.57
N PRO A 46 11.07 13.14 1.79
CA PRO A 46 11.73 14.26 2.46
C PRO A 46 11.80 14.14 3.98
N ASP A 47 10.97 13.28 4.59
CA ASP A 47 10.96 13.09 6.06
C ASP A 47 11.77 11.88 6.53
N GLU A 48 12.30 11.10 5.58
CA GLU A 48 13.21 9.96 5.76
C GLU A 48 12.59 8.78 6.54
N LEU A 49 11.25 8.69 6.62
CA LEU A 49 10.54 7.56 7.20
C LEU A 49 10.54 6.31 6.29
N ILE A 50 10.78 6.47 4.98
CA ILE A 50 10.81 5.40 3.98
C ILE A 50 12.24 5.13 3.53
N HIS A 51 12.82 4.03 4.00
CA HIS A 51 14.19 3.63 3.67
C HIS A 51 14.30 2.81 2.37
N GLU A 52 13.26 2.05 2.01
CA GLU A 52 13.27 1.16 0.85
C GLU A 52 11.90 1.14 0.18
N ILE A 53 11.90 1.06 -1.16
CA ILE A 53 10.70 0.78 -1.97
C ILE A 53 11.01 -0.37 -2.92
N ALA A 54 10.09 -1.33 -3.00
CA ALA A 54 10.22 -2.48 -3.88
C ALA A 54 8.85 -2.96 -4.37
N TRP A 55 8.82 -3.54 -5.57
CA TRP A 55 7.70 -4.39 -5.97
C TRP A 55 7.90 -5.77 -5.39
N LYS A 56 6.88 -6.30 -4.72
CA LYS A 56 6.91 -7.61 -4.08
C LYS A 56 5.78 -8.47 -4.61
N GLY A 57 6.10 -9.74 -4.90
CA GLY A 57 5.10 -10.76 -5.21
C GLY A 57 4.26 -11.10 -3.98
N ILE A 58 3.13 -11.76 -4.18
CA ILE A 58 2.22 -12.12 -3.08
C ILE A 58 2.89 -13.00 -2.02
N ASP A 59 3.72 -13.95 -2.43
CA ASP A 59 4.40 -14.85 -1.50
C ASP A 59 5.49 -14.11 -0.72
N GLU A 60 6.17 -13.14 -1.33
CA GLU A 60 7.10 -12.27 -0.59
C GLU A 60 6.36 -11.39 0.43
N VAL A 61 5.18 -10.84 0.07
CA VAL A 61 4.38 -10.00 0.98
C VAL A 61 3.91 -10.77 2.22
N LYS A 62 3.61 -12.07 2.09
CA LYS A 62 3.20 -12.91 3.24
C LYS A 62 4.29 -13.05 4.30
N GLU A 63 5.56 -13.01 3.88
CA GLU A 63 6.72 -13.14 4.78
C GLU A 63 7.11 -11.80 5.42
N LEU A 64 6.51 -10.68 5.01
CA LEU A 64 6.80 -9.36 5.58
C LEU A 64 6.12 -9.16 6.94
N SER A 65 6.88 -8.67 7.91
CA SER A 65 6.32 -8.15 9.16
C SER A 65 5.77 -6.74 8.94
N LEU A 66 4.46 -6.64 8.76
CA LEU A 66 3.78 -5.36 8.54
C LEU A 66 3.68 -4.56 9.85
N SER A 67 3.85 -3.23 9.76
CA SER A 67 3.57 -2.33 10.89
C SER A 67 2.11 -2.37 11.35
N PHE A 68 1.21 -2.78 10.45
CA PHE A 68 -0.21 -3.04 10.70
C PHE A 68 -0.55 -4.48 10.30
N PRO A 69 -0.28 -5.48 11.17
CA PRO A 69 -0.49 -6.90 10.84
C PRO A 69 -1.91 -7.24 10.40
N GLU A 70 -2.91 -6.52 10.90
CA GLU A 70 -4.32 -6.71 10.56
C GLU A 70 -4.65 -6.42 9.09
N ASP A 71 -3.80 -5.66 8.38
CA ASP A 71 -3.99 -5.35 6.96
C ASP A 71 -3.54 -6.50 6.05
N GLN A 72 -2.87 -7.52 6.59
CA GLN A 72 -2.37 -8.67 5.81
C GLN A 72 -3.51 -9.42 5.11
N GLU A 73 -4.65 -9.61 5.78
CA GLU A 73 -5.83 -10.26 5.17
C GLU A 73 -6.38 -9.45 4.00
N LEU A 74 -6.39 -8.12 4.12
CA LEU A 74 -6.84 -7.21 3.05
C LEU A 74 -5.92 -7.34 1.83
N LEU A 75 -4.60 -7.24 2.04
CA LEU A 75 -3.61 -7.38 0.97
C LEU A 75 -3.73 -8.74 0.27
N ASN A 76 -3.82 -9.83 1.04
CA ASN A 76 -3.98 -11.19 0.51
C ASN A 76 -5.24 -11.34 -0.35
N LYS A 77 -6.38 -10.80 0.10
CA LYS A 77 -7.64 -10.87 -0.63
C LYS A 77 -7.57 -10.17 -1.99
N TYR A 78 -6.95 -9.00 -2.06
CA TYR A 78 -7.00 -8.17 -3.27
C TYR A 78 -5.85 -8.41 -4.25
N ILE A 79 -4.68 -8.85 -3.78
CA ILE A 79 -3.59 -9.23 -4.67
C ILE A 79 -3.96 -10.51 -5.44
N ASN A 80 -4.59 -11.50 -4.79
CA ASN A 80 -5.03 -12.74 -5.44
C ASN A 80 -6.15 -12.52 -6.48
N LYS A 81 -7.01 -11.52 -6.29
CA LYS A 81 -8.11 -11.21 -7.21
C LYS A 81 -7.62 -10.87 -8.63
N LYS A 82 -6.40 -10.34 -8.78
CA LYS A 82 -5.80 -10.04 -10.09
C LYS A 82 -5.18 -11.25 -10.80
N ALA A 83 -4.91 -12.35 -10.09
CA ALA A 83 -4.32 -13.56 -10.69
C ALA A 83 -5.36 -14.47 -11.35
N SER A 84 -6.67 -14.21 -11.16
CA SER A 84 -7.76 -15.03 -11.68
C SER A 84 -8.43 -14.47 -12.94
N VAL A 85 -7.69 -13.74 -13.79
CA VAL A 85 -8.16 -13.23 -15.10
C VAL A 85 -7.27 -13.73 -16.21
#